data_AF-D5U491-F1
#
_entry.id   AF-D5U491-F1
#
_cell.length_a   1.000
_cell.length_b   1.000
_cell.length_c   1.000
_cell.angle_alpha   90.00
_cell.angle_beta   90.00
_cell.angle_gamma   90.00
#
_symmetry.space_group_name_H-M   'P 1'
#
loop_
_entity.id
_entity.type
_entity.pdbx_description
1 polymer ?
#
loop_
_entity_poly.entity_id
_entity_poly.type
_entity_poly.pdbx_seq_one_letter_code
_entity_poly.pdbx_strand_id
1 'polypeptide(L)'
;MNININTLIIVIIVAVVILWPIIKKITKNIKIENSESIHIACLYGDLSKIKRLLASGININSKDFSNKTPLMYAAEDGAIDTIDFLIRNGANINDTDVRGDSALIIAVKNNNIKASQLLIEKGADLNIKNEDNKDALNIAKDLGYKEITDFIENKAK
;
A
#
# COMPACT_ATOMS: atom_id res chain seq x y z
N MET A 1 -44.61 -10.29 -36.39
CA MET A 1 -45.06 -10.45 -34.99
C MET A 1 -44.65 -9.18 -34.25
N ASN A 2 -45.57 -8.23 -34.05
CA ASN A 2 -45.27 -6.97 -33.35
C ASN A 2 -45.17 -7.26 -31.86
N ILE A 3 -43.95 -7.25 -31.31
CA ILE A 3 -43.75 -7.33 -29.86
C ILE A 3 -44.30 -6.03 -29.27
N ASN A 4 -45.31 -6.13 -28.42
CA ASN A 4 -45.91 -4.99 -27.73
C ASN A 4 -44.84 -4.33 -26.85
N ILE A 5 -44.78 -3.00 -26.86
CA ILE A 5 -43.85 -2.20 -26.06
C ILE A 5 -43.93 -2.56 -24.57
N ASN A 6 -45.12 -2.88 -24.07
CA ASN A 6 -45.33 -3.32 -22.69
C ASN A 6 -44.66 -4.67 -22.42
N THR A 7 -44.71 -5.60 -23.37
CA THR A 7 -44.04 -6.89 -23.28
C THR A 7 -42.52 -6.72 -23.30
N LEU A 8 -42.00 -5.81 -24.13
CA LEU A 8 -40.56 -5.51 -24.18
C LEU A 8 -40.06 -4.90 -22.86
N ILE A 9 -40.82 -3.96 -22.27
CA ILE A 9 -40.49 -3.33 -20.98
C ILE A 9 -40.45 -4.37 -19.85
N ILE A 10 -41.44 -5.28 -19.78
CA ILE A 10 -41.48 -6.33 -18.77
C ILE A 10 -40.25 -7.24 -18.87
N VAL A 11 -39.87 -7.64 -20.09
CA VAL A 11 -38.69 -8.50 -20.32
C VAL A 11 -37.40 -7.81 -19.87
N ILE A 12 -37.25 -6.49 -20.12
CA ILE A 12 -36.09 -5.72 -19.67
C ILE A 12 -36.04 -5.63 -18.13
N ILE A 13 -37.17 -5.32 -17.48
CA ILE A 13 -37.23 -5.22 -16.01
C ILE A 13 -36.89 -6.57 -15.35
N VAL A 14 -37.48 -7.67 -15.85
CA VAL A 14 -37.21 -9.02 -15.35
C VAL A 14 -35.74 -9.40 -15.54
N ALA A 15 -35.14 -9.09 -16.70
CA ALA A 15 -33.72 -9.31 -16.94
C ALA A 15 -32.82 -8.53 -15.97
N VAL A 16 -33.14 -7.26 -15.69
CA VAL A 16 -32.39 -6.43 -14.73
C VAL A 16 -32.50 -6.98 -13.31
N VAL A 17 -33.68 -7.44 -12.89
CA VAL A 17 -33.89 -8.05 -11.56
C VAL A 17 -33.13 -9.37 -11.40
N ILE A 18 -33.10 -10.21 -12.43
CA ILE A 18 -32.39 -11.50 -12.40
C ILE A 18 -30.86 -11.29 -12.39
N LEU A 19 -30.37 -10.27 -13.12
CA LEU A 19 -28.95 -9.94 -13.16
C LEU A 19 -28.49 -9.11 -11.95
N TRP A 20 -29.41 -8.47 -11.20
CA TRP A 20 -29.08 -7.61 -10.06
C TRP A 20 -28.21 -8.28 -8.98
N PRO A 21 -28.44 -9.53 -8.54
CA PRO A 21 -27.57 -10.20 -7.57
C PRO A 21 -26.15 -10.41 -8.09
N ILE A 22 -26.01 -10.71 -9.39
CA ILE A 22 -24.71 -10.89 -10.06
C ILE A 22 -24.01 -9.53 -10.18
N ILE A 23 -24.71 -8.49 -10.65
CA ILE A 23 -24.21 -7.11 -10.71
C ILE A 23 -23.81 -6.62 -9.32
N LYS A 24 -24.62 -6.86 -8.28
CA LYS A 24 -24.33 -6.50 -6.89
C LYS A 24 -23.10 -7.23 -6.36
N LYS A 25 -22.90 -8.51 -6.69
CA LYS A 25 -21.71 -9.28 -6.30
C LYS A 25 -20.44 -8.77 -7.00
N ILE A 26 -20.53 -8.49 -8.31
CA ILE A 26 -19.43 -7.93 -9.12
C ILE A 26 -19.06 -6.53 -8.61
N THR A 27 -20.03 -5.65 -8.46
CA THR A 27 -19.81 -4.27 -7.97
C THR A 27 -19.32 -4.24 -6.52
N LYS A 28 -19.77 -5.17 -5.66
CA LYS A 28 -19.24 -5.33 -4.31
C LYS A 28 -17.76 -5.72 -4.36
N ASN A 29 -17.38 -6.70 -5.17
CA ASN A 29 -15.97 -7.12 -5.30
C ASN A 29 -15.06 -6.00 -5.84
N ILE A 30 -15.50 -5.28 -6.88
CA ILE A 30 -14.74 -4.15 -7.47
C ILE A 30 -14.60 -3.00 -6.45
N LYS A 31 -15.64 -2.74 -5.66
CA LYS A 31 -15.62 -1.71 -4.61
C LYS A 31 -14.78 -2.13 -3.40
N ILE A 32 -14.77 -3.42 -3.04
CA ILE A 32 -13.91 -3.96 -1.97
C ILE A 32 -12.43 -3.82 -2.36
N GLU A 33 -12.04 -4.17 -3.59
CA GLU A 33 -10.64 -4.12 -4.00
C GLU A 33 -10.06 -2.69 -3.96
N ASN A 34 -10.80 -1.67 -4.41
CA ASN A 34 -10.27 -0.31 -4.47
C ASN A 34 -10.60 0.55 -3.24
N SER A 35 -11.79 0.40 -2.63
CA SER A 35 -12.20 1.22 -1.49
C SER A 35 -11.97 0.58 -0.12
N GLU A 36 -11.68 -0.73 -0.04
CA GLU A 36 -11.33 -1.42 1.20
C GLU A 36 -9.87 -1.92 1.23
N SER A 37 -9.05 -1.55 0.25
CA SER A 37 -7.62 -1.90 0.27
C SER A 37 -6.92 -1.29 1.49
N ILE A 38 -6.30 -2.16 2.30
CA ILE A 38 -5.44 -1.75 3.40
C ILE A 38 -4.23 -0.93 2.91
N HIS A 39 -3.76 -1.17 1.68
CA HIS A 39 -2.68 -0.41 1.04
C HIS A 39 -3.05 1.07 0.88
N ILE A 40 -4.23 1.35 0.32
CA ILE A 40 -4.74 2.72 0.15
C ILE A 40 -5.03 3.38 1.49
N ALA A 41 -5.56 2.62 2.47
CA ALA A 41 -5.75 3.15 3.82
C ALA A 41 -4.41 3.55 4.48
N CYS A 42 -3.34 2.79 4.24
CA CYS A 42 -2.00 3.10 4.73
C CYS A 42 -1.36 4.28 4.01
N LEU A 43 -1.57 4.41 2.70
CA LEU A 43 -1.14 5.57 1.91
C LEU A 43 -1.70 6.87 2.49
N TYR A 44 -2.98 6.90 2.84
CA TYR A 44 -3.63 8.11 3.41
C TYR A 44 -3.54 8.21 4.94
N GLY A 45 -2.85 7.27 5.60
CA GLY A 45 -2.74 7.24 7.06
C GLY A 45 -4.06 7.09 7.83
N ASP A 46 -5.10 6.48 7.24
CA ASP A 46 -6.40 6.27 7.89
C ASP A 46 -6.33 5.12 8.91
N LEU A 47 -5.75 5.40 10.08
CA LEU A 47 -5.58 4.43 11.18
C LEU A 47 -6.88 3.78 11.62
N SER A 48 -8.01 4.50 11.57
CA SER A 48 -9.32 3.95 11.94
C SER A 48 -9.74 2.84 10.98
N LYS A 49 -9.56 3.07 9.67
CA LYS A 49 -9.83 2.07 8.64
C LYS A 49 -8.83 0.93 8.68
N ILE A 50 -7.53 1.21 8.86
CA ILE A 50 -6.49 0.17 8.98
C ILE A 50 -6.83 -0.80 10.12
N LYS A 51 -7.15 -0.28 11.31
CA LYS A 51 -7.54 -1.09 12.46
C LYS A 51 -8.77 -1.97 12.18
N ARG A 52 -9.79 -1.41 11.54
CA ARG A 52 -11.01 -2.17 11.16
C ARG A 52 -10.70 -3.28 10.16
N LEU A 53 -9.84 -3.01 9.16
CA LEU A 53 -9.45 -3.97 8.14
C LEU A 53 -8.62 -5.12 8.74
N LEU A 54 -7.65 -4.82 9.60
CA LEU A 54 -6.88 -5.85 10.31
C LEU A 54 -7.79 -6.71 11.21
N ALA A 55 -8.76 -6.09 11.89
CA ALA A 55 -9.74 -6.82 12.70
C ALA A 55 -10.66 -7.75 11.88
N SER A 56 -10.86 -7.46 10.58
CA SER A 56 -11.57 -8.36 9.65
C SER A 56 -10.72 -9.53 9.14
N GLY A 57 -9.46 -9.65 9.59
CA GLY A 57 -8.57 -10.77 9.23
C GLY A 57 -7.69 -10.50 8.01
N ILE A 58 -7.58 -9.25 7.54
CA ILE A 58 -6.62 -8.90 6.49
C ILE A 58 -5.20 -9.06 7.04
N ASN A 59 -4.34 -9.72 6.25
CA ASN A 59 -2.92 -9.86 6.57
C ASN A 59 -2.23 -8.48 6.52
N ILE A 60 -1.54 -8.09 7.59
CA ILE A 60 -0.76 -6.84 7.66
C ILE A 60 0.38 -6.78 6.64
N ASN A 61 0.84 -7.95 6.19
CA ASN A 61 1.86 -8.14 5.15
C ASN A 61 1.25 -8.53 3.80
N SER A 62 -0.03 -8.23 3.56
CA SER A 62 -0.64 -8.45 2.25
C SER A 62 0.19 -7.77 1.17
N LYS A 63 0.29 -8.40 -0.01
CA LYS A 63 0.99 -7.83 -1.16
C LYS A 63 0.00 -7.56 -2.27
N ASP A 64 0.12 -6.41 -2.91
CA ASP A 64 -0.63 -6.11 -4.13
C ASP A 64 0.01 -6.73 -5.38
N PHE A 65 -0.48 -6.38 -6.58
CA PHE A 65 0.04 -6.89 -7.85
C PHE A 65 1.47 -6.44 -8.17
N SER A 66 1.97 -5.40 -7.51
CA SER A 66 3.36 -4.92 -7.59
C SER A 66 4.21 -5.41 -6.42
N ASN A 67 3.72 -6.41 -5.68
CA ASN A 67 4.35 -6.97 -4.50
C ASN A 67 4.55 -5.93 -3.38
N LYS A 68 3.88 -4.78 -3.44
CA LYS A 68 3.98 -3.72 -2.43
C LYS A 68 3.16 -4.10 -1.20
N THR A 69 3.71 -3.82 -0.03
CA THR A 69 3.06 -4.04 1.28
C THR A 69 2.39 -2.75 1.79
N PRO A 70 1.47 -2.83 2.77
CA PRO A 70 0.88 -1.65 3.40
C PRO A 70 1.93 -0.71 4.00
N LEU A 71 3.03 -1.25 4.54
CA LEU A 71 4.13 -0.46 5.09
C LEU A 71 4.84 0.37 4.02
N MET A 72 5.00 -0.15 2.81
CA MET A 72 5.57 0.58 1.68
C MET A 72 4.70 1.76 1.26
N TYR A 73 3.37 1.59 1.25
CA TYR A 73 2.44 2.68 0.98
C TYR A 73 2.47 3.77 2.06
N ALA A 74 2.57 3.39 3.34
CA ALA A 74 2.75 4.36 4.42
C ALA A 74 4.09 5.11 4.30
N ALA A 75 5.15 4.43 3.87
CA ALA A 75 6.47 5.03 3.63
C ALA A 75 6.49 5.98 2.42
N GLU A 76 5.70 5.69 1.38
CA GLU A 76 5.53 6.52 0.19
C GLU A 76 4.92 7.89 0.52
N ASP A 77 3.87 7.93 1.34
CA ASP A 77 3.27 9.19 1.81
C ASP A 77 4.07 9.85 2.95
N GLY A 78 4.79 9.05 3.74
CA GLY A 78 5.45 9.51 4.96
C GLY A 78 4.54 9.53 6.18
N ALA A 79 3.52 8.67 6.21
CA ALA A 79 2.53 8.55 7.28
C ALA A 79 3.13 7.93 8.56
N ILE A 80 3.86 8.74 9.35
CA ILE A 80 4.67 8.33 10.51
C ILE A 80 3.90 7.46 11.51
N ASP A 81 2.70 7.87 11.91
CA ASP A 81 1.89 7.13 12.88
C ASP A 81 1.45 5.76 12.34
N THR A 82 1.22 5.68 11.03
CA THR A 82 0.89 4.42 10.36
C THR A 82 2.10 3.51 10.27
N ILE A 83 3.28 4.04 9.95
CA ILE A 83 4.53 3.29 9.94
C ILE A 83 4.79 2.67 11.33
N ASP A 84 4.73 3.47 12.40
CA ASP A 84 4.93 2.97 13.77
C ASP A 84 3.88 1.91 14.13
N PHE A 85 2.61 2.17 13.82
CA PHE A 85 1.52 1.22 14.08
C PHE A 85 1.75 -0.11 13.35
N LEU A 86 2.05 -0.09 12.05
CA LEU A 86 2.21 -1.30 11.26
C LEU A 86 3.38 -2.16 11.78
N ILE A 87 4.54 -1.53 12.02
CA ILE A 87 5.73 -2.24 12.52
C ILE A 87 5.45 -2.87 13.89
N ARG A 88 4.82 -2.13 14.81
CA ARG A 88 4.46 -2.65 16.14
C ARG A 88 3.47 -3.81 16.09
N ASN A 89 2.71 -3.94 15.00
CA ASN A 89 1.75 -5.03 14.79
C ASN A 89 2.31 -6.13 13.87
N GLY A 90 3.63 -6.20 13.66
CA GLY A 90 4.28 -7.30 12.97
C GLY A 90 4.39 -7.14 11.46
N ALA A 91 4.33 -5.91 10.94
CA ALA A 91 4.69 -5.67 9.55
C ALA A 91 6.17 -5.98 9.30
N ASN A 92 6.45 -6.69 8.21
CA ASN A 92 7.81 -7.02 7.77
C ASN A 92 8.48 -5.76 7.23
N ILE A 93 9.44 -5.22 7.99
CA ILE A 93 10.13 -3.97 7.65
C ILE A 93 11.01 -4.07 6.39
N ASN A 94 11.47 -5.29 6.07
CA ASN A 94 12.46 -5.57 5.03
C ASN A 94 11.87 -6.28 3.78
N ASP A 95 10.53 -6.40 3.70
CA ASP A 95 9.90 -6.85 2.45
C ASP A 95 10.23 -5.89 1.30
N THR A 96 10.28 -6.41 0.07
CA THR A 96 10.57 -5.63 -1.15
C THR A 96 9.48 -5.76 -2.20
N ASP A 97 9.23 -4.67 -2.93
CA ASP A 97 8.35 -4.66 -4.11
C ASP A 97 9.01 -5.38 -5.31
N VAL A 98 8.31 -5.42 -6.45
CA VAL A 98 8.85 -6.03 -7.68
C VAL A 98 10.15 -5.41 -8.19
N ARG A 99 10.48 -4.17 -7.79
CA ARG A 99 11.72 -3.47 -8.17
C ARG A 99 12.84 -3.65 -7.14
N GLY A 100 12.61 -4.50 -6.13
CA GLY A 100 13.51 -4.66 -5.00
C GLY A 100 13.50 -3.46 -4.03
N ASP A 101 12.54 -2.54 -4.16
CA ASP A 101 12.46 -1.40 -3.24
C ASP A 101 11.81 -1.85 -1.92
N SER A 102 12.54 -1.68 -0.81
CA SER A 102 11.99 -1.81 0.55
C SER A 102 11.23 -0.55 0.96
N ALA A 103 10.50 -0.60 2.09
CA ALA A 103 9.85 0.59 2.66
C ALA A 103 10.85 1.74 2.89
N LEU A 104 12.08 1.43 3.34
CA LEU A 104 13.13 2.43 3.52
C LEU A 104 13.54 3.05 2.19
N ILE A 105 13.80 2.24 1.16
CA ILE A 105 14.16 2.75 -0.17
C ILE A 105 13.05 3.65 -0.74
N ILE A 106 11.79 3.27 -0.57
CA ILE A 106 10.63 4.09 -1.01
C ILE A 106 10.59 5.42 -0.27
N ALA A 107 10.78 5.44 1.06
CA ALA A 107 10.82 6.68 1.83
C ALA A 107 11.97 7.60 1.36
N VAL A 108 13.14 7.03 1.08
CA VAL A 108 14.30 7.80 0.58
C VAL A 108 14.04 8.35 -0.82
N LYS A 109 13.50 7.56 -1.76
CA LYS A 109 13.17 8.02 -3.12
C LYS A 109 12.19 9.20 -3.13
N ASN A 110 11.30 9.27 -2.13
CA ASN A 110 10.36 10.38 -1.96
C ASN A 110 10.88 11.51 -1.07
N ASN A 111 12.14 11.45 -0.63
CA ASN A 111 12.75 12.40 0.31
C ASN A 111 11.96 12.56 1.63
N ASN A 112 11.28 11.50 2.07
CA ASN A 112 10.54 11.48 3.34
C ASN A 112 11.51 11.27 4.50
N ILE A 113 12.17 12.35 4.92
CA ILE A 113 13.21 12.34 5.97
C ILE A 113 12.74 11.64 7.24
N LYS A 114 11.59 12.05 7.80
CA LYS A 114 11.06 11.51 9.05
C LYS A 114 10.70 10.02 8.94
N ALA A 115 10.13 9.60 7.81
CA ALA A 115 9.80 8.20 7.58
C ALA A 115 11.07 7.35 7.44
N SER A 116 12.07 7.87 6.73
CA SER A 116 13.38 7.23 6.60
C SER A 116 14.05 7.04 7.96
N GLN A 117 14.11 8.11 8.76
CA GLN A 117 14.65 8.07 10.13
C GLN A 117 13.92 7.04 11.00
N LEU A 118 12.58 7.07 11.01
CA LEU A 118 11.78 6.13 11.79
C LEU A 118 12.04 4.67 11.35
N LEU A 119 12.04 4.38 10.05
CA LEU A 119 12.29 3.03 9.55
C LEU A 119 13.69 2.53 9.96
N ILE A 120 14.71 3.38 9.88
CA ILE A 120 16.07 3.06 10.32
C ILE A 120 16.10 2.79 11.84
N GLU A 121 15.44 3.64 12.64
CA GLU A 121 15.35 3.46 14.09
C GLU A 121 14.60 2.18 14.48
N LYS A 122 13.67 1.72 13.65
CA LYS A 122 12.94 0.46 13.80
C LYS A 122 13.70 -0.75 13.28
N GLY A 123 14.93 -0.58 12.78
CA GLY A 123 15.80 -1.68 12.37
C GLY A 123 15.61 -2.12 10.92
N ALA A 124 15.24 -1.20 10.02
CA ALA A 124 15.27 -1.47 8.58
C ALA A 124 16.71 -1.83 8.15
N ASP A 125 16.86 -2.86 7.33
CA ASP A 125 18.16 -3.28 6.81
C ASP A 125 18.67 -2.27 5.77
N LEU A 126 19.78 -1.63 6.10
CA LEU A 126 20.43 -0.62 5.27
C LEU A 126 21.12 -1.21 4.03
N ASN A 127 21.30 -2.53 3.98
CA ASN A 127 22.05 -3.21 2.91
C ASN A 127 21.14 -3.77 1.81
N ILE A 128 19.81 -3.64 1.93
CA ILE A 128 18.89 -4.03 0.87
C ILE A 128 19.19 -3.20 -0.37
N LYS A 129 19.34 -3.88 -1.50
CA LYS A 129 19.57 -3.25 -2.80
C LYS A 129 18.40 -3.51 -3.73
N ASN A 130 17.98 -2.46 -4.43
CA ASN A 130 16.97 -2.56 -5.46
C ASN A 130 17.54 -3.15 -6.77
N GLU A 131 16.72 -3.26 -7.81
CA GLU A 131 17.12 -3.76 -9.13
C GLU A 131 18.27 -2.96 -9.79
N ASP A 132 18.43 -1.69 -9.44
CA ASP A 132 19.55 -0.84 -9.89
C ASP A 132 20.84 -1.10 -9.08
N ASN A 133 20.85 -2.12 -8.21
CA ASN A 133 21.91 -2.43 -7.26
C ASN A 133 22.23 -1.26 -6.30
N LYS A 134 21.22 -0.43 -5.99
CA LYS A 134 21.35 0.70 -5.06
C LYS A 134 20.62 0.41 -3.76
N ASP A 135 21.32 0.67 -2.65
CA ASP A 135 20.73 0.74 -1.31
C ASP A 135 20.22 2.15 -0.99
N ALA A 136 19.61 2.30 0.18
CA ALA A 136 19.07 3.58 0.65
C ALA A 136 20.14 4.69 0.72
N LEU A 137 21.37 4.38 1.10
CA LEU A 137 22.46 5.35 1.20
C LEU A 137 22.89 5.86 -0.17
N ASN A 138 23.10 4.95 -1.12
CA ASN A 138 23.48 5.28 -2.49
C ASN A 138 22.40 6.12 -3.18
N ILE A 139 21.12 5.78 -3.00
CA ILE A 139 20.01 6.59 -3.52
C ILE A 139 20.01 8.00 -2.91
N ALA A 140 20.17 8.12 -1.59
CA ALA A 140 20.21 9.42 -0.92
C ALA A 140 21.38 10.30 -1.43
N LYS A 141 22.56 9.70 -1.65
CA LYS A 141 23.74 10.38 -2.20
C LYS A 141 23.52 10.84 -3.64
N ASP A 142 23.01 9.97 -4.50
CA ASP A 142 22.75 10.28 -5.91
C ASP A 142 21.75 11.43 -6.08
N LEU A 143 20.76 11.51 -5.19
CA LEU A 143 19.73 12.55 -5.20
C LEU A 143 20.12 13.81 -4.38
N GLY A 144 21.27 13.78 -3.69
CA GLY A 144 21.76 14.92 -2.89
C GLY A 144 21.01 15.14 -1.58
N TYR A 145 20.34 14.13 -1.03
CA TYR A 145 19.59 14.19 0.23
C TYR A 145 20.53 14.10 1.43
N LYS A 146 21.19 15.23 1.73
CA LYS A 146 22.21 15.34 2.79
C LYS A 146 21.71 14.88 4.15
N GLU A 147 20.53 15.32 4.59
CA GLU A 147 20.02 14.99 5.92
C GLU A 147 19.80 13.47 6.11
N ILE A 148 19.28 12.78 5.08
CA ILE A 148 19.12 11.32 5.11
C ILE A 148 20.49 10.64 5.06
N THR A 149 21.40 11.13 4.21
CA THR A 149 22.76 10.61 4.08
C THR A 149 23.50 10.66 5.42
N ASP A 150 23.53 11.83 6.05
CA ASP A 150 24.19 12.06 7.34
C ASP A 150 23.58 11.16 8.43
N PHE A 151 22.26 10.98 8.42
CA PHE A 151 21.59 10.11 9.39
C PHE A 151 21.98 8.63 9.22
N ILE A 152 21.98 8.11 7.99
CA ILE A 152 22.38 6.72 7.70
C ILE A 152 23.85 6.50 8.06
N GLU A 153 24.75 7.40 7.67
CA GLU A 153 26.19 7.28 7.95
C GLU A 153 26.50 7.32 9.45
N ASN A 154 25.71 8.05 10.24
CA ASN A 154 25.84 8.06 11.69
C ASN A 154 25.32 6.78 12.37
N LYS A 155 24.43 6.03 11.72
CA LYS A 155 23.91 4.75 12.23
C LYS A 155 24.75 3.53 11.83
N ALA A 156 25.56 3.66 10.78
CA ALA A 156 26.45 2.59 10.29
C ALA A 156 27.82 2.53 11.02
N LYS A 157 28.08 3.46 11.95
CA LYS A 157 29.28 3.50 12.81
C LYS A 157 29.02 2.76 14.11
#